data_AF-A0A4Y9UXK3-F1
#
_entry.id   AF-A0A4Y9UXK3-F1
#
_cell.length_a   1.000
_cell.length_b   1.000
_cell.length_c   1.000
_cell.angle_alpha   90.00
_cell.angle_beta   90.00
_cell.angle_gamma   90.00
#
_symmetry.space_group_name_H-M   'P 1'
#
loop_
_entity.id
_entity.type
_entity.pdbx_description
1 polymer ?
#
loop_
_entity_poly.entity_id
_entity_poly.type
_entity_poly.pdbx_seq_one_letter_code
_entity_poly.pdbx_strand_id
1 'polypeptide(L)'
;MFAIAARTADRLHGRTARTIGAGIAATILMLTSAAIGEEVPARPQARTSFPGPSTTGVPLDWKPATTYTRTVRISKRGAVLEDVRLVNADLIIAADDVTVRRVEIQGGHILNETNGKCNNGLLLEDVSLVRAPGQTTTDADAPAVATGGYIARRVKIDGLPEGFRVGGRSRGCAAVRIEDSYVKVTSPEMCRDWHGDGIQGYDGAALTVRNVTLHMVEVGTCGGTAPFFYPHSQGNESVEIDGLLVQGGGAPFRLGTPGSVLGLRIVQGSWGYRPIDVRCSAVNGWDAQIVTIDASNQQATIVRTQPCNTDGGS
;
A
#
# COMPACT_ATOMS: atom_id res chain seq x y z
N MET A 1 39.57 -6.98 -29.93
CA MET A 1 39.95 -6.98 -31.35
C MET A 1 38.64 -7.04 -32.15
N PHE A 2 38.34 -6.20 -33.13
CA PHE A 2 39.11 -5.14 -33.80
C PHE A 2 38.45 -3.76 -33.63
N ALA A 3 39.23 -2.69 -33.82
CA ALA A 3 38.74 -1.33 -33.95
C ALA A 3 38.75 -0.89 -35.43
N ILE A 4 37.83 -0.02 -35.82
CA ILE A 4 37.97 0.87 -36.98
C ILE A 4 37.58 2.28 -36.53
N ALA A 5 38.34 3.27 -36.94
CA ALA A 5 38.19 4.65 -36.52
C ALA A 5 38.26 5.63 -37.70
N ALA A 6 37.73 6.83 -37.45
CA ALA A 6 38.26 8.13 -37.88
C ALA A 6 37.83 8.78 -39.23
N ARG A 7 37.42 10.07 -39.09
CA ARG A 7 37.59 11.24 -40.01
C ARG A 7 36.76 11.21 -41.31
N THR A 8 36.40 12.32 -42.00
CA THR A 8 36.54 13.81 -41.87
C THR A 8 35.33 14.45 -42.61
N ALA A 9 35.03 15.76 -42.71
CA ALA A 9 35.66 17.07 -42.42
C ALA A 9 34.52 18.09 -42.11
N ASP A 10 34.65 19.24 -41.42
CA ASP A 10 35.51 20.45 -41.54
C ASP A 10 34.87 21.63 -42.31
N ARG A 11 35.17 22.86 -41.85
CA ARG A 11 34.89 24.21 -42.40
C ARG A 11 33.52 24.87 -42.24
N LEU A 12 33.52 25.91 -41.39
CA LEU A 12 33.26 27.29 -41.83
C LEU A 12 33.81 28.27 -40.78
N HIS A 13 34.83 29.08 -41.13
CA HIS A 13 35.31 30.21 -40.33
C HIS A 13 35.80 31.31 -41.26
N GLY A 14 35.22 32.51 -41.11
CA GLY A 14 35.59 33.71 -41.86
C GLY A 14 35.55 34.93 -40.96
N ARG A 15 36.74 35.52 -40.75
CA ARG A 15 37.12 36.91 -40.40
C ARG A 15 35.95 37.92 -40.18
N THR A 16 36.03 38.88 -39.25
CA THR A 16 37.15 39.84 -39.03
C THR A 16 37.14 40.44 -37.62
N ALA A 17 38.31 40.85 -37.12
CA ALA A 17 38.44 41.68 -35.92
C ALA A 17 38.42 43.19 -36.25
N ARG A 18 37.91 44.01 -35.32
CA ARG A 18 38.26 45.44 -35.19
C ARG A 18 38.20 45.88 -33.72
N THR A 19 39.16 46.69 -33.31
CA THR A 19 39.42 47.09 -31.92
C THR A 19 39.17 48.58 -31.72
N ILE A 20 38.20 48.97 -30.87
CA ILE A 20 38.09 50.21 -30.06
C ILE A 20 37.08 49.85 -28.93
N GLY A 21 37.14 50.28 -27.66
CA GLY A 21 38.07 51.15 -26.94
C GLY A 21 38.02 50.91 -25.42
N ALA A 22 38.22 51.96 -24.60
CA ALA A 22 38.15 51.89 -23.14
C ALA A 22 36.83 52.43 -22.56
N GLY A 23 36.41 51.89 -21.40
CA GLY A 23 35.24 52.33 -20.64
C GLY A 23 35.09 51.57 -19.34
N ILE A 24 35.94 51.84 -18.35
CA ILE A 24 35.85 51.20 -17.02
C ILE A 24 34.73 51.89 -16.22
N ALA A 25 33.59 51.22 -16.10
CA ALA A 25 32.55 51.54 -15.13
C ALA A 25 32.59 50.48 -14.01
N ALA A 26 33.11 50.87 -12.84
CA ALA A 26 33.17 49.98 -11.68
C ALA A 26 31.78 49.84 -11.03
N THR A 27 31.00 48.85 -11.47
CA THR A 27 29.75 48.47 -10.82
C THR A 27 30.07 47.64 -9.59
N ILE A 28 29.88 48.22 -8.39
CA ILE A 28 29.92 47.47 -7.13
C ILE A 28 28.66 46.60 -7.08
N LEU A 29 28.81 45.33 -7.47
CA LEU A 29 27.75 44.34 -7.31
C LEU A 29 27.70 43.92 -5.84
N MET A 30 26.73 44.44 -5.08
CA MET A 30 26.43 43.90 -3.75
C MET A 30 25.88 42.49 -3.92
N LEU A 31 26.72 41.50 -3.66
CA LEU A 31 26.32 40.12 -3.48
C LEU A 31 25.54 40.00 -2.17
N THR A 32 24.23 40.24 -2.22
CA THR A 32 23.33 39.81 -1.15
C THR A 32 23.31 38.29 -1.15
N SER A 33 24.01 37.68 -0.19
CA SER A 33 23.89 36.25 0.10
C SER A 33 22.45 35.94 0.49
N ALA A 34 21.65 35.49 -0.46
CA ALA A 34 20.40 34.82 -0.17
C ALA A 34 20.75 33.54 0.59
N ALA A 35 20.51 33.54 1.90
CA ALA A 35 20.56 32.32 2.68
C ALA A 35 19.53 31.36 2.08
N ILE A 36 20.01 30.30 1.44
CA ILE A 36 19.17 29.21 0.96
C ILE A 36 18.70 28.49 2.23
N GLY A 37 17.54 28.94 2.75
CA GLY A 37 16.88 28.27 3.85
C GLY A 37 16.54 26.86 3.41
N GLU A 38 17.26 25.88 3.95
CA GLU A 38 16.94 24.48 3.78
C GLU A 38 15.57 24.25 4.44
N GLU A 39 14.53 24.15 3.61
CA GLU A 39 13.14 24.04 4.05
C GLU A 39 12.97 22.67 4.69
N VAL A 40 13.12 22.62 6.02
CA VAL A 40 12.91 21.42 6.84
C VAL A 40 11.54 20.85 6.46
N PRO A 41 11.45 19.60 5.97
CA PRO A 41 10.19 19.04 5.50
C PRO A 41 9.12 19.18 6.58
N ALA A 42 8.04 19.91 6.25
CA ALA A 42 6.96 20.13 7.19
C ALA A 42 6.43 18.77 7.67
N ARG A 43 6.36 18.59 9.00
CA ARG A 43 5.79 17.36 9.61
C ARG A 43 4.43 17.09 8.95
N PRO A 44 4.16 15.87 8.45
CA PRO A 44 2.88 15.53 7.84
C PRO A 44 1.73 15.97 8.73
N GLN A 45 0.77 16.72 8.16
CA GLN A 45 -0.39 17.17 8.93
C GLN A 45 -1.14 15.95 9.47
N ALA A 46 -1.53 16.02 10.74
CA ALA A 46 -2.24 14.93 11.39
C ALA A 46 -3.58 14.68 10.68
N ARG A 47 -3.64 13.65 9.83
CA ARG A 47 -4.86 13.24 9.13
C ARG A 47 -5.93 12.89 10.15
N THR A 48 -7.10 13.51 10.01
CA THR A 48 -8.32 13.22 10.77
C THR A 48 -9.36 12.47 9.95
N SER A 49 -9.28 12.52 8.62
CA SER A 49 -10.19 11.81 7.71
C SER A 49 -9.46 10.63 7.07
N PHE A 50 -10.09 9.46 7.08
CA PHE A 50 -9.58 8.19 6.53
C PHE A 50 -10.57 7.59 5.51
N PRO A 51 -10.12 6.69 4.61
CA PRO A 51 -11.03 6.06 3.65
C PRO A 51 -12.05 5.15 4.35
N GLY A 52 -13.27 5.14 3.84
CA GLY A 52 -14.35 4.25 4.28
C GLY A 52 -14.96 3.46 3.11
N PRO A 53 -15.97 2.60 3.37
CA PRO A 53 -16.63 1.80 2.34
C PRO A 53 -17.28 2.62 1.20
N SER A 54 -17.60 3.88 1.47
CA SER A 54 -18.22 4.84 0.55
C SER A 54 -17.22 5.60 -0.33
N THR A 55 -15.94 5.63 0.04
CA THR A 55 -14.88 6.36 -0.69
C THR A 55 -13.87 5.44 -1.37
N THR A 56 -14.16 4.14 -1.42
CA THR A 56 -13.23 3.08 -1.88
C THR A 56 -13.97 2.00 -2.65
N GLY A 57 -13.22 1.28 -3.49
CA GLY A 57 -13.72 0.27 -4.42
C GLY A 57 -14.34 0.90 -5.67
N VAL A 58 -15.20 0.13 -6.35
CA VAL A 58 -15.95 0.66 -7.49
C VAL A 58 -16.82 1.85 -7.08
N PRO A 59 -16.98 2.90 -7.93
CA PRO A 59 -17.85 4.05 -7.62
C PRO A 59 -19.30 3.65 -7.31
N LEU A 60 -20.00 4.45 -6.49
CA LEU A 60 -21.34 4.11 -5.98
C LEU A 60 -22.37 3.80 -7.10
N ASP A 61 -22.36 4.59 -8.17
CA ASP A 61 -23.28 4.42 -9.32
C ASP A 61 -22.74 3.50 -10.42
N TRP A 62 -21.59 2.85 -10.19
CA TRP A 62 -20.95 1.97 -11.17
C TRP A 62 -21.79 0.73 -11.47
N LYS A 63 -21.73 0.28 -12.72
CA LYS A 63 -22.32 -0.98 -13.19
C LYS A 63 -21.30 -1.68 -14.09
N PRO A 64 -21.11 -3.00 -13.95
CA PRO A 64 -20.21 -3.73 -14.83
C PRO A 64 -20.73 -3.72 -16.27
N ALA A 65 -19.86 -3.41 -17.23
CA ALA A 65 -20.08 -3.63 -18.65
C ALA A 65 -20.05 -5.12 -19.01
N THR A 66 -19.38 -5.97 -18.21
CA THR A 66 -19.35 -7.43 -18.38
C THR A 66 -19.24 -8.14 -17.04
N THR A 67 -19.92 -9.28 -16.88
CA THR A 67 -19.81 -10.16 -15.71
C THR A 67 -19.23 -11.51 -16.12
N TYR A 68 -18.24 -12.00 -15.37
CA TYR A 68 -17.65 -13.33 -15.53
C TYR A 68 -17.97 -14.19 -14.30
N THR A 69 -18.44 -15.43 -14.54
CA THR A 69 -18.67 -16.46 -13.52
C THR A 69 -17.62 -17.57 -13.60
N ARG A 70 -16.42 -17.23 -14.06
CA ARG A 70 -15.27 -18.11 -14.22
C ARG A 70 -13.99 -17.31 -14.07
N THR A 71 -12.93 -17.95 -13.56
CA THR A 71 -11.61 -17.35 -13.42
C THR A 71 -11.15 -16.66 -14.70
N VAL A 72 -10.69 -15.42 -14.57
CA VAL A 72 -10.13 -14.61 -15.65
C VAL A 72 -8.61 -14.66 -15.52
N ARG A 73 -7.90 -14.97 -16.61
CA ARG A 73 -6.43 -14.96 -16.65
C ARG A 73 -5.93 -13.92 -17.64
N ILE A 74 -5.13 -12.97 -17.16
CA ILE A 74 -4.50 -11.93 -18.00
C ILE A 74 -3.06 -12.32 -18.26
N SER A 75 -2.76 -12.76 -19.49
CA SER A 75 -1.43 -13.24 -19.92
C SER A 75 -0.70 -12.30 -20.88
N LYS A 76 -1.22 -11.09 -21.12
CA LYS A 76 -0.61 -10.08 -21.98
C LYS A 76 -0.08 -8.93 -21.12
N ARG A 77 1.22 -8.63 -21.26
CA ARG A 77 1.85 -7.46 -20.61
C ARG A 77 1.17 -6.16 -21.06
N GLY A 78 0.98 -5.21 -20.13
CA GLY A 78 0.34 -3.93 -20.44
C GLY A 78 -1.16 -4.03 -20.74
N ALA A 79 -1.81 -5.16 -20.42
CA ALA A 79 -3.25 -5.30 -20.59
C ALA A 79 -4.01 -4.50 -19.51
N VAL A 80 -5.21 -4.04 -19.89
CA VAL A 80 -6.15 -3.38 -18.97
C VAL A 80 -7.40 -4.26 -18.86
N LEU A 81 -7.81 -4.57 -17.64
CA LEU A 81 -9.15 -5.07 -17.33
C LEU A 81 -9.94 -3.96 -16.66
N GLU A 82 -11.12 -3.65 -17.21
CA GLU A 82 -11.94 -2.54 -16.72
C GLU A 82 -13.44 -2.82 -16.79
N ASP A 83 -14.18 -2.15 -15.90
CA ASP A 83 -15.65 -2.16 -15.86
C ASP A 83 -16.26 -3.57 -15.87
N VAL A 84 -15.66 -4.46 -15.08
CA VAL A 84 -15.96 -5.89 -15.04
C VAL A 84 -16.34 -6.33 -13.63
N ARG A 85 -17.29 -7.26 -13.54
CA ARG A 85 -17.59 -8.02 -12.32
C ARG A 85 -17.13 -9.47 -12.47
N LEU A 86 -16.46 -10.02 -11.46
CA LEU A 86 -16.24 -11.45 -11.29
C LEU A 86 -17.16 -11.94 -10.16
N VAL A 87 -17.75 -13.12 -10.33
CA VAL A 87 -18.60 -13.77 -9.30
C VAL A 87 -18.16 -15.21 -9.13
N ASN A 88 -17.79 -15.58 -7.90
CA ASN A 88 -17.22 -16.88 -7.51
C ASN A 88 -16.04 -17.27 -8.43
N ALA A 89 -15.15 -16.32 -8.68
CA ALA A 89 -14.12 -16.40 -9.71
C ALA A 89 -12.92 -15.51 -9.38
N ASP A 90 -11.71 -16.04 -9.60
CA ASP A 90 -10.46 -15.32 -9.38
C ASP A 90 -10.02 -14.51 -10.60
N LEU A 91 -9.19 -13.51 -10.34
CA LEU A 91 -8.41 -12.79 -11.33
C LEU A 91 -6.93 -13.18 -11.22
N ILE A 92 -6.44 -13.95 -12.19
CA ILE A 92 -5.05 -14.39 -12.25
C ILE A 92 -4.25 -13.47 -13.19
N ILE A 93 -3.34 -12.70 -12.61
CA ILE A 93 -2.42 -11.83 -13.33
C ILE A 93 -1.17 -12.65 -13.67
N ALA A 94 -0.99 -12.94 -14.96
CA ALA A 94 0.03 -13.83 -15.51
C ALA A 94 0.95 -13.12 -16.51
N ALA A 95 1.03 -11.78 -16.42
CA ALA A 95 1.98 -10.94 -17.14
C ALA A 95 2.23 -9.65 -16.35
N ASP A 96 3.41 -9.07 -16.53
CA ASP A 96 3.79 -7.81 -15.88
C ASP A 96 2.98 -6.60 -16.42
N ASP A 97 3.05 -5.46 -15.72
CA ASP A 97 2.49 -4.15 -16.13
C ASP A 97 0.96 -4.14 -16.41
N VAL A 98 0.19 -5.02 -15.76
CA VAL A 98 -1.27 -5.10 -15.95
C VAL A 98 -2.00 -4.05 -15.11
N THR A 99 -3.02 -3.41 -15.67
CA THR A 99 -3.94 -2.52 -14.94
C THR A 99 -5.30 -3.19 -14.76
N VAL A 100 -5.85 -3.10 -13.55
CA VAL A 100 -7.21 -3.55 -13.20
C VAL A 100 -7.92 -2.34 -12.60
N ARG A 101 -8.95 -1.82 -13.26
CA ARG A 101 -9.62 -0.58 -12.83
C ARG A 101 -11.14 -0.64 -12.86
N ARG A 102 -11.82 -0.14 -11.82
CA ARG A 102 -13.29 -0.23 -11.69
C ARG A 102 -13.78 -1.68 -11.88
N VAL A 103 -13.22 -2.59 -11.08
CA VAL A 103 -13.54 -4.02 -11.12
C VAL A 103 -14.10 -4.43 -9.76
N GLU A 104 -15.16 -5.24 -9.77
CA GLU A 104 -15.67 -5.88 -8.56
C GLU A 104 -15.47 -7.39 -8.62
N ILE A 105 -14.94 -7.98 -7.56
CA ILE A 105 -14.78 -9.42 -7.40
C ILE A 105 -15.61 -9.85 -6.20
N GLN A 106 -16.61 -10.70 -6.45
CA GLN A 106 -17.47 -11.28 -5.43
C GLN A 106 -17.03 -12.73 -5.18
N GLY A 107 -16.51 -13.03 -3.99
CA GLY A 107 -16.10 -14.38 -3.59
C GLY A 107 -14.96 -14.96 -4.41
N GLY A 108 -13.94 -14.16 -4.69
CA GLY A 108 -12.71 -14.56 -5.39
C GLY A 108 -11.57 -13.59 -5.10
N HIS A 109 -10.38 -13.92 -5.62
CA HIS A 109 -9.12 -13.29 -5.24
C HIS A 109 -8.38 -12.67 -6.44
N ILE A 110 -7.42 -11.78 -6.18
CA ILE A 110 -6.45 -11.30 -7.17
C ILE A 110 -5.08 -11.93 -6.87
N LEU A 111 -4.60 -12.77 -7.79
CA LEU A 111 -3.36 -13.51 -7.65
C LEU A 111 -2.39 -13.13 -8.78
N ASN A 112 -1.28 -12.46 -8.46
CA ASN A 112 -0.26 -12.05 -9.43
C ASN A 112 1.02 -12.88 -9.43
N GLU A 113 1.09 -13.90 -8.59
CA GLU A 113 2.16 -14.88 -8.60
C GLU A 113 1.74 -16.09 -9.43
N THR A 114 2.55 -16.46 -10.44
CA THR A 114 2.28 -17.62 -11.27
C THR A 114 3.58 -18.38 -11.54
N ASN A 115 3.55 -19.71 -11.41
CA ASN A 115 4.71 -20.58 -11.61
C ASN A 115 5.93 -20.17 -10.75
N GLY A 116 5.69 -19.73 -9.52
CA GLY A 116 6.74 -19.30 -8.58
C GLY A 116 7.42 -17.95 -8.91
N LYS A 117 6.87 -17.17 -9.85
CA LYS A 117 7.34 -15.82 -10.20
C LYS A 117 6.22 -14.80 -9.99
N CYS A 118 6.53 -13.66 -9.39
CA CYS A 118 5.65 -12.49 -9.39
C CYS A 118 5.57 -11.82 -10.76
N ASN A 119 4.36 -11.41 -11.14
CA ASN A 119 4.10 -10.55 -12.28
C ASN A 119 3.98 -9.10 -11.76
N ASN A 120 5.08 -8.36 -11.86
CA ASN A 120 5.26 -7.06 -11.22
C ASN A 120 4.62 -5.93 -12.04
N GLY A 121 4.41 -4.77 -11.41
CA GLY A 121 3.83 -3.60 -12.08
C GLY A 121 2.30 -3.66 -12.18
N LEU A 122 1.66 -4.53 -11.40
CA LEU A 122 0.20 -4.60 -11.30
C LEU A 122 -0.34 -3.31 -10.65
N LEU A 123 -1.24 -2.62 -11.35
CA LEU A 123 -2.00 -1.48 -10.82
C LEU A 123 -3.45 -1.90 -10.56
N LEU A 124 -3.91 -1.78 -9.32
CA LEU A 124 -5.31 -1.90 -8.92
C LEU A 124 -5.85 -0.51 -8.59
N GLU A 125 -6.90 -0.07 -9.27
CA GLU A 125 -7.53 1.24 -9.04
C GLU A 125 -9.07 1.12 -8.98
N ASP A 126 -9.70 1.65 -7.92
CA ASP A 126 -11.16 1.57 -7.75
C ASP A 126 -11.69 0.12 -7.80
N VAL A 127 -11.00 -0.80 -7.12
CA VAL A 127 -11.33 -2.24 -7.12
C VAL A 127 -12.04 -2.64 -5.82
N SER A 128 -13.19 -3.30 -5.93
CA SER A 128 -13.90 -3.91 -4.82
C SER A 128 -13.65 -5.41 -4.78
N LEU A 129 -13.26 -5.96 -3.63
CA LEU A 129 -13.31 -7.39 -3.33
C LEU A 129 -14.24 -7.60 -2.13
N VAL A 130 -15.29 -8.40 -2.34
CA VAL A 130 -16.38 -8.59 -1.36
C VAL A 130 -16.76 -10.06 -1.30
N ARG A 131 -17.44 -10.47 -0.23
CA ARG A 131 -18.06 -11.80 -0.19
C ARG A 131 -19.13 -11.96 -1.27
N ALA A 132 -19.19 -13.12 -1.90
CA ALA A 132 -20.34 -13.46 -2.76
C ALA A 132 -21.57 -13.81 -1.92
N PRO A 133 -22.80 -13.59 -2.43
CA PRO A 133 -24.02 -14.00 -1.73
C PRO A 133 -24.02 -15.50 -1.43
N GLY A 134 -24.14 -15.86 -0.15
CA GLY A 134 -24.15 -17.25 0.31
C GLY A 134 -22.78 -17.94 0.32
N GLN A 135 -21.67 -17.23 0.09
CA GLN A 135 -20.33 -17.78 0.24
C GLN A 135 -20.06 -18.17 1.69
N THR A 136 -19.71 -19.43 1.95
CA THR A 136 -19.06 -19.85 3.19
C THR A 136 -17.56 -19.53 3.10
N THR A 137 -17.03 -18.85 4.10
CA THR A 137 -15.61 -18.49 4.20
C THR A 137 -14.89 -19.36 5.23
N THR A 138 -13.59 -19.55 5.05
CA THR A 138 -12.76 -20.48 5.81
C THR A 138 -11.44 -19.86 6.28
N ASP A 139 -10.82 -20.47 7.29
CA ASP A 139 -9.46 -20.14 7.74
C ASP A 139 -8.35 -20.56 6.75
N ALA A 140 -8.71 -21.24 5.66
CA ALA A 140 -7.83 -21.58 4.54
C ALA A 140 -8.10 -20.73 3.27
N ASP A 141 -8.99 -19.73 3.35
CA ASP A 141 -9.26 -18.82 2.22
C ASP A 141 -8.01 -17.98 1.90
N ALA A 142 -7.75 -17.76 0.61
CA ALA A 142 -6.59 -16.99 0.20
C ALA A 142 -6.72 -15.49 0.59
N PRO A 143 -5.61 -14.75 0.69
CA PRO A 143 -5.64 -13.28 0.71
C PRO A 143 -6.45 -12.72 -0.46
N ALA A 144 -7.18 -11.63 -0.22
CA ALA A 144 -7.93 -10.92 -1.25
C ALA A 144 -7.02 -10.45 -2.40
N VAL A 145 -5.80 -10.01 -2.09
CA VAL A 145 -4.79 -9.59 -3.07
C VAL A 145 -3.41 -10.15 -2.69
N ALA A 146 -2.77 -10.89 -3.60
CA ALA A 146 -1.44 -11.46 -3.42
C ALA A 146 -0.61 -11.48 -4.73
N THR A 147 0.72 -11.56 -4.69
CA THR A 147 1.61 -11.72 -3.51
C THR A 147 2.46 -10.48 -3.24
N GLY A 148 2.83 -9.71 -4.28
CA GLY A 148 3.69 -8.53 -4.15
C GLY A 148 3.88 -7.81 -5.47
N GLY A 149 4.66 -6.73 -5.50
CA GLY A 149 4.96 -5.99 -6.74
C GLY A 149 3.77 -5.25 -7.37
N TYR A 150 2.81 -4.83 -6.55
CA TYR A 150 1.58 -4.16 -6.97
C TYR A 150 1.39 -2.79 -6.30
N ILE A 151 0.62 -1.94 -6.97
CA ILE A 151 0.09 -0.67 -6.44
C ILE A 151 -1.42 -0.83 -6.30
N ALA A 152 -1.94 -0.68 -5.09
CA ALA A 152 -3.37 -0.67 -4.79
C ALA A 152 -3.79 0.74 -4.42
N ARG A 153 -4.76 1.32 -5.15
CA ARG A 153 -5.28 2.66 -4.90
C ARG A 153 -6.81 2.65 -4.86
N ARG A 154 -7.40 3.22 -3.81
CA ARG A 154 -8.87 3.23 -3.59
C ARG A 154 -9.47 1.83 -3.69
N VAL A 155 -8.75 0.82 -3.19
CA VAL A 155 -9.24 -0.56 -3.13
C VAL A 155 -10.11 -0.73 -1.89
N LYS A 156 -11.21 -1.48 -2.04
CA LYS A 156 -12.10 -1.90 -0.96
C LYS A 156 -12.04 -3.40 -0.82
N ILE A 157 -11.69 -3.90 0.35
CA ILE A 157 -11.86 -5.31 0.75
C ILE A 157 -12.92 -5.31 1.85
N ASP A 158 -14.02 -6.02 1.66
CA ASP A 158 -15.14 -6.02 2.62
C ASP A 158 -15.68 -7.43 2.91
N GLY A 159 -15.43 -7.88 4.14
CA GLY A 159 -15.99 -9.09 4.73
C GLY A 159 -15.21 -10.38 4.45
N LEU A 160 -14.09 -10.31 3.73
CA LEU A 160 -13.23 -11.47 3.45
C LEU A 160 -12.35 -11.83 4.67
N PRO A 161 -11.87 -13.09 4.82
CA PRO A 161 -11.04 -13.49 5.96
C PRO A 161 -9.63 -12.87 5.96
N GLU A 162 -9.06 -12.59 4.79
CA GLU A 162 -7.73 -11.99 4.63
C GLU A 162 -7.74 -10.82 3.63
N GLY A 163 -6.90 -9.83 3.88
CA GLY A 163 -6.74 -8.63 3.06
C GLY A 163 -5.58 -8.70 2.07
N PHE A 164 -4.63 -7.78 2.21
CA PHE A 164 -3.45 -7.69 1.34
C PHE A 164 -2.30 -8.58 1.84
N ARG A 165 -1.78 -9.45 0.97
CA ARG A 165 -0.50 -10.14 1.20
C ARG A 165 0.64 -9.34 0.59
N VAL A 166 1.75 -9.25 1.31
CA VAL A 166 3.02 -8.67 0.86
C VAL A 166 4.13 -9.67 1.10
N GLY A 167 4.66 -10.24 0.03
CA GLY A 167 5.64 -11.32 0.12
C GLY A 167 6.32 -11.68 -1.19
N GLY A 168 7.10 -12.76 -1.15
CA GLY A 168 7.77 -13.33 -2.32
C GLY A 168 8.94 -12.52 -2.88
N ARG A 169 9.55 -11.62 -2.10
CA ARG A 169 10.78 -10.89 -2.46
C ARG A 169 11.90 -11.84 -2.89
N SER A 170 12.09 -12.97 -2.20
CA SER A 170 13.01 -14.05 -2.60
C SER A 170 12.72 -14.66 -3.97
N ARG A 171 11.49 -14.50 -4.46
CA ARG A 171 10.97 -14.97 -5.76
C ARG A 171 10.79 -13.83 -6.77
N GLY A 172 11.37 -12.67 -6.49
CA GLY A 172 11.38 -11.51 -7.39
C GLY A 172 10.12 -10.65 -7.36
N CYS A 173 9.28 -10.76 -6.34
CA CYS A 173 8.20 -9.79 -6.10
C CYS A 173 8.79 -8.43 -5.72
N ALA A 174 8.36 -7.37 -6.42
CA ALA A 174 8.81 -6.01 -6.17
C ALA A 174 8.05 -5.36 -4.99
N ALA A 175 8.41 -4.10 -4.68
CA ALA A 175 7.76 -3.30 -3.65
C ALA A 175 6.23 -3.22 -3.81
N VAL A 176 5.52 -3.09 -2.69
CA VAL A 176 4.06 -2.91 -2.65
C VAL A 176 3.72 -1.50 -2.15
N ARG A 177 2.70 -0.89 -2.75
CA ARG A 177 2.18 0.41 -2.31
C ARG A 177 0.66 0.37 -2.21
N ILE A 178 0.12 0.67 -1.04
CA ILE A 178 -1.33 0.68 -0.75
C ILE A 178 -1.73 2.09 -0.34
N GLU A 179 -2.65 2.69 -1.10
CA GLU A 179 -3.05 4.10 -0.97
C GLU A 179 -4.57 4.26 -0.93
N ASP A 180 -5.06 5.18 -0.10
CA ASP A 180 -6.47 5.63 -0.08
C ASP A 180 -7.49 4.48 0.02
N SER A 181 -7.13 3.38 0.67
CA SER A 181 -7.84 2.09 0.61
C SER A 181 -8.49 1.71 1.95
N TYR A 182 -9.53 0.87 1.88
CA TYR A 182 -10.29 0.37 3.02
C TYR A 182 -10.30 -1.15 3.04
N VAL A 183 -10.01 -1.74 4.19
CA VAL A 183 -10.07 -3.18 4.42
C VAL A 183 -10.91 -3.45 5.66
N LYS A 184 -11.96 -4.26 5.52
CA LYS A 184 -12.64 -4.91 6.63
C LYS A 184 -12.49 -6.41 6.49
N VAL A 185 -11.60 -7.00 7.27
CA VAL A 185 -11.52 -8.46 7.42
C VAL A 185 -12.46 -8.93 8.51
N THR A 186 -13.09 -10.08 8.31
CA THR A 186 -14.08 -10.65 9.23
C THR A 186 -13.79 -12.12 9.47
N SER A 187 -14.02 -12.61 10.69
CA SER A 187 -13.90 -14.03 11.03
C SER A 187 -14.61 -14.93 10.01
N PRO A 188 -13.96 -16.00 9.51
CA PRO A 188 -14.61 -16.97 8.64
C PRO A 188 -15.67 -17.78 9.38
N GLU A 189 -16.67 -18.31 8.64
CA GLU A 189 -17.65 -19.24 9.21
C GLU A 189 -17.02 -20.53 9.71
N MET A 190 -16.00 -21.03 9.00
CA MET A 190 -15.22 -22.19 9.41
C MET A 190 -13.85 -21.73 9.94
N CYS A 191 -13.73 -21.66 11.26
CA CYS A 191 -12.57 -21.11 11.94
C CYS A 191 -11.98 -22.10 12.95
N ARG A 192 -10.70 -22.42 12.80
CA ARG A 192 -9.87 -23.21 13.73
C ARG A 192 -8.60 -22.45 14.09
N ASP A 193 -7.89 -21.93 13.10
CA ASP A 193 -6.66 -21.16 13.24
C ASP A 193 -6.64 -20.04 12.18
N TRP A 194 -7.46 -19.01 12.38
CA TRP A 194 -7.64 -17.93 11.40
C TRP A 194 -6.50 -16.92 11.46
N HIS A 195 -5.61 -16.95 10.48
CA HIS A 195 -4.52 -15.98 10.32
C HIS A 195 -5.01 -14.70 9.62
N GLY A 196 -6.17 -14.21 10.07
CA GLY A 196 -6.81 -13.04 9.51
C GLY A 196 -5.97 -11.80 9.70
N ASP A 197 -5.58 -11.17 8.58
CA ASP A 197 -4.81 -9.94 8.57
C ASP A 197 -5.32 -8.99 7.49
N GLY A 198 -5.40 -7.69 7.80
CA GLY A 198 -5.75 -6.66 6.82
C GLY A 198 -4.60 -6.35 5.85
N ILE A 199 -3.38 -6.34 6.38
CA ILE A 199 -2.12 -6.37 5.62
C ILE A 199 -1.18 -7.36 6.33
N GLN A 200 -0.66 -8.35 5.59
CA GLN A 200 0.26 -9.37 6.11
C GLN A 200 1.62 -9.38 5.38
N GLY A 201 2.73 -9.34 6.12
CA GLY A 201 4.10 -9.37 5.60
C GLY A 201 4.88 -10.64 5.90
N TYR A 202 5.19 -11.43 4.87
CA TYR A 202 6.13 -12.58 4.93
C TYR A 202 6.97 -12.65 3.64
N ASP A 203 8.29 -12.59 3.77
CA ASP A 203 9.23 -12.39 2.66
C ASP A 203 8.88 -11.14 1.83
N GLY A 204 8.42 -10.08 2.49
CA GLY A 204 7.98 -8.84 1.85
C GLY A 204 9.14 -8.01 1.30
N ALA A 205 8.94 -7.43 0.12
CA ALA A 205 9.70 -6.27 -0.34
C ALA A 205 9.29 -5.02 0.45
N ALA A 206 9.93 -3.88 0.15
CA ALA A 206 9.54 -2.58 0.69
C ALA A 206 8.02 -2.35 0.55
N LEU A 207 7.36 -2.05 1.67
CA LEU A 207 5.94 -1.72 1.74
C LEU A 207 5.75 -0.22 2.01
N THR A 208 4.91 0.43 1.20
CA THR A 208 4.41 1.78 1.48
C THR A 208 2.90 1.76 1.74
N VAL A 209 2.45 2.32 2.85
CA VAL A 209 1.03 2.45 3.22
C VAL A 209 0.70 3.94 3.41
N ARG A 210 -0.28 4.46 2.68
CA ARG A 210 -0.66 5.88 2.75
C ARG A 210 -2.16 6.08 2.79
N ASN A 211 -2.65 6.76 3.82
CA ASN A 211 -4.07 7.03 4.03
C ASN A 211 -4.93 5.76 3.89
N VAL A 212 -4.74 4.78 4.78
CA VAL A 212 -5.44 3.47 4.72
C VAL A 212 -6.21 3.20 6.00
N THR A 213 -7.35 2.52 5.88
CA THR A 213 -8.15 2.01 7.01
C THR A 213 -8.17 0.49 7.02
N LEU A 214 -7.82 -0.12 8.14
CA LEU A 214 -7.85 -1.57 8.37
C LEU A 214 -8.74 -1.86 9.60
N HIS A 215 -9.81 -2.61 9.40
CA HIS A 215 -10.75 -3.01 10.44
C HIS A 215 -10.83 -4.54 10.48
N MET A 216 -10.59 -5.12 11.66
CA MET A 216 -10.81 -6.53 11.93
C MET A 216 -12.09 -6.71 12.74
N VAL A 217 -12.99 -7.56 12.25
CA VAL A 217 -14.24 -7.92 12.93
C VAL A 217 -14.15 -9.38 13.37
N GLU A 218 -13.83 -9.57 14.65
CA GLU A 218 -13.83 -10.88 15.30
C GLU A 218 -15.26 -11.28 15.71
N VAL A 219 -15.68 -12.49 15.38
CA VAL A 219 -17.03 -13.02 15.65
C VAL A 219 -16.95 -14.30 16.46
N GLY A 220 -17.71 -14.37 17.56
CA GLY A 220 -17.72 -15.52 18.46
C GLY A 220 -16.37 -15.72 19.15
N THR A 221 -15.78 -16.90 18.99
CA THR A 221 -14.45 -17.25 19.53
C THR A 221 -13.35 -17.25 18.46
N CYS A 222 -13.65 -16.79 17.24
CA CYS A 222 -12.69 -16.78 16.12
C CYS A 222 -11.84 -15.51 16.16
N GLY A 223 -10.73 -15.54 16.90
CA GLY A 223 -9.76 -14.46 16.92
C GLY A 223 -8.91 -14.43 15.65
N GLY A 224 -8.52 -13.23 15.21
CA GLY A 224 -7.60 -13.00 14.10
C GLY A 224 -6.21 -12.59 14.59
N THR A 225 -5.27 -12.37 13.66
CA THR A 225 -3.90 -11.97 13.99
C THR A 225 -3.83 -10.46 14.25
N ALA A 226 -3.85 -9.61 13.21
CA ALA A 226 -4.02 -8.16 13.35
C ALA A 226 -4.53 -7.46 12.08
N PRO A 227 -5.27 -6.34 12.19
CA PRO A 227 -5.49 -5.41 11.08
C PRO A 227 -4.19 -5.11 10.29
N PHE A 228 -3.08 -4.85 10.98
CA PHE A 228 -1.75 -4.72 10.37
C PHE A 228 -0.74 -5.67 11.03
N PHE A 229 -0.14 -6.56 10.23
CA PHE A 229 0.81 -7.58 10.70
C PHE A 229 2.06 -7.65 9.82
N TYR A 230 3.17 -7.09 10.31
CA TYR A 230 4.45 -7.05 9.59
C TYR A 230 5.63 -7.44 10.51
N PRO A 231 5.68 -8.71 10.95
CA PRO A 231 6.52 -9.19 12.05
C PRO A 231 8.03 -9.19 11.76
N HIS A 232 8.82 -9.34 12.83
CA HIS A 232 10.26 -9.51 12.77
C HIS A 232 10.66 -10.90 12.24
N SER A 233 11.89 -11.04 11.74
CA SER A 233 12.51 -12.28 11.27
C SER A 233 11.81 -13.03 10.13
N GLN A 234 10.73 -12.50 9.54
CA GLN A 234 10.03 -13.11 8.40
C GLN A 234 10.59 -12.69 7.02
N GLY A 235 11.83 -12.22 6.93
CA GLY A 235 12.45 -11.84 5.64
C GLY A 235 11.89 -10.56 4.99
N ASN A 236 11.05 -9.82 5.70
CA ASN A 236 10.52 -8.52 5.31
C ASN A 236 11.62 -7.45 5.20
N GLU A 237 11.59 -6.63 4.15
CA GLU A 237 12.63 -5.64 3.83
C GLU A 237 12.48 -4.33 4.62
N SER A 238 11.38 -3.59 4.42
CA SER A 238 11.12 -2.30 5.06
C SER A 238 9.64 -1.91 5.00
N VAL A 239 9.23 -0.97 5.88
CA VAL A 239 7.87 -0.42 5.94
C VAL A 239 7.89 1.11 6.05
N GLU A 240 7.11 1.79 5.22
CA GLU A 240 6.87 3.23 5.32
C GLU A 240 5.36 3.50 5.43
N ILE A 241 4.92 4.09 6.55
CA ILE A 241 3.51 4.41 6.83
C ILE A 241 3.32 5.93 6.98
N ASP A 242 2.40 6.51 6.22
CA ASP A 242 1.86 7.88 6.40
C ASP A 242 0.33 7.85 6.42
N GLY A 243 -0.27 7.88 7.61
CA GLY A 243 -1.72 7.85 7.78
C GLY A 243 -2.28 6.44 7.66
N LEU A 244 -2.28 5.71 8.77
CA LEU A 244 -2.90 4.39 8.88
C LEU A 244 -3.87 4.40 10.05
N LEU A 245 -5.10 3.99 9.81
CA LEU A 245 -6.12 3.76 10.84
C LEU A 245 -6.30 2.25 11.04
N VAL A 246 -6.21 1.79 12.29
CA VAL A 246 -6.45 0.39 12.67
C VAL A 246 -7.51 0.24 13.76
N GLN A 247 -8.32 -0.81 13.64
CA GLN A 247 -9.40 -1.17 14.57
C GLN A 247 -9.56 -2.70 14.64
N GLY A 248 -9.73 -3.26 15.84
CA GLY A 248 -9.98 -4.70 16.03
C GLY A 248 -8.73 -5.55 16.30
N GLY A 249 -8.94 -6.81 16.70
CA GLY A 249 -7.89 -7.81 16.93
C GLY A 249 -7.21 -7.73 18.30
N GLY A 250 -6.40 -8.74 18.61
CA GLY A 250 -5.65 -8.79 19.87
C GLY A 250 -4.68 -7.61 20.07
N ALA A 251 -3.92 -7.27 19.02
CA ALA A 251 -3.14 -6.04 18.93
C ALA A 251 -3.27 -5.44 17.53
N PRO A 252 -3.96 -4.29 17.35
CA PRO A 252 -4.35 -3.75 16.04
C PRO A 252 -3.19 -3.49 15.06
N PHE A 253 -2.02 -3.15 15.60
CA PHE A 253 -0.82 -2.81 14.83
C PHE A 253 0.39 -3.58 15.36
N ARG A 254 0.88 -4.54 14.57
CA ARG A 254 2.08 -5.33 14.87
C ARG A 254 3.17 -5.11 13.83
N LEU A 255 4.35 -4.65 14.27
CA LEU A 255 5.46 -4.30 13.38
C LEU A 255 6.81 -4.68 14.01
N GLY A 256 7.48 -5.68 13.43
CA GLY A 256 8.85 -6.05 13.79
C GLY A 256 9.89 -5.80 12.68
N THR A 257 9.44 -5.21 11.57
CA THR A 257 10.26 -4.86 10.40
C THR A 257 10.77 -3.40 10.51
N PRO A 258 12.00 -3.09 10.10
CA PRO A 258 12.51 -1.71 10.13
C PRO A 258 11.71 -0.74 9.25
N GLY A 259 11.59 0.51 9.69
CA GLY A 259 10.79 1.49 8.96
C GLY A 259 10.41 2.76 9.73
N SER A 260 9.51 3.54 9.13
CA SER A 260 8.90 4.74 9.71
C SER A 260 7.38 4.60 9.81
N VAL A 261 6.81 5.08 10.92
CA VAL A 261 5.38 5.02 11.23
C VAL A 261 4.86 6.41 11.57
N LEU A 262 4.29 7.11 10.61
CA LEU A 262 3.73 8.45 10.78
C LEU A 262 2.21 8.43 10.59
N GLY A 263 1.48 9.23 11.37
CA GLY A 263 0.03 9.33 11.21
C GLY A 263 -0.75 8.08 11.61
N LEU A 264 -0.20 7.18 12.45
CA LEU A 264 -0.91 6.00 12.92
C LEU A 264 -2.05 6.41 13.87
N ARG A 265 -3.24 5.86 13.67
CA ARG A 265 -4.45 6.05 14.49
C ARG A 265 -4.98 4.69 14.90
N ILE A 266 -5.26 4.51 16.18
CA ILE A 266 -5.71 3.25 16.75
C ILE A 266 -7.02 3.50 17.48
N VAL A 267 -8.10 2.83 17.07
CA VAL A 267 -9.43 3.09 17.63
C VAL A 267 -9.51 2.60 19.07
N GLN A 268 -9.85 3.52 19.99
CA GLN A 268 -9.90 3.29 21.43
C GLN A 268 -10.79 2.11 21.80
N GLY A 269 -10.23 1.18 22.59
CA GLY A 269 -11.01 0.05 23.14
C GLY A 269 -11.39 -1.00 22.10
N SER A 270 -10.85 -0.92 20.88
CA SER A 270 -11.09 -1.91 19.82
C SER A 270 -10.15 -3.12 19.89
N TRP A 271 -9.26 -3.20 20.87
CA TRP A 271 -8.22 -4.24 20.96
C TRP A 271 -8.45 -5.21 22.13
N GLY A 272 -8.11 -6.49 21.92
CA GLY A 272 -8.23 -7.53 22.94
C GLY A 272 -7.15 -7.48 24.03
N TYR A 273 -5.91 -7.11 23.69
CA TYR A 273 -4.76 -7.15 24.61
C TYR A 273 -4.09 -5.78 24.78
N ARG A 274 -3.64 -5.16 23.68
CA ARG A 274 -2.86 -3.91 23.70
C ARG A 274 -2.99 -3.15 22.38
N PRO A 275 -2.83 -1.82 22.34
CA PRO A 275 -2.97 -1.05 21.10
C PRO A 275 -1.89 -1.35 20.06
N ILE A 276 -0.68 -1.71 20.48
CA ILE A 276 0.48 -1.96 19.61
C ILE A 276 1.29 -3.18 20.06
N ASP A 277 1.91 -3.85 19.10
CA ASP A 277 2.97 -4.84 19.30
C ASP A 277 4.13 -4.56 18.34
N VAL A 278 4.98 -3.61 18.72
CA VAL A 278 6.03 -3.07 17.85
C VAL A 278 7.39 -3.41 18.42
N ARG A 279 8.38 -3.64 17.55
CA ARG A 279 9.80 -3.59 17.89
C ARG A 279 10.29 -2.14 17.77
N CYS A 280 10.11 -1.34 18.82
CA CYS A 280 10.40 0.10 18.74
C CYS A 280 11.87 0.40 18.42
N SER A 281 12.80 -0.46 18.83
CA SER A 281 14.21 -0.42 18.43
C SER A 281 14.49 -0.52 16.92
N ALA A 282 13.52 -0.94 16.10
CA ALA A 282 13.65 -1.00 14.64
C ALA A 282 13.00 0.18 13.90
N VAL A 283 12.28 1.06 14.60
CA VAL A 283 11.49 2.15 14.01
C VAL A 283 12.24 3.48 14.13
N ASN A 284 12.45 4.17 13.00
CA ASN A 284 13.23 5.42 12.94
C ASN A 284 12.37 6.70 12.97
N GLY A 285 11.04 6.58 12.81
CA GLY A 285 10.07 7.67 12.91
C GLY A 285 8.76 7.18 13.51
N TRP A 286 8.20 7.91 14.47
CA TRP A 286 6.97 7.51 15.18
C TRP A 286 6.03 8.70 15.48
N ASP A 287 4.85 8.69 14.85
CA ASP A 287 3.66 9.44 15.26
C ASP A 287 2.47 8.48 15.30
N ALA A 288 1.99 8.18 16.51
CA ALA A 288 0.82 7.35 16.73
C ALA A 288 -0.10 7.95 17.79
N GLN A 289 -1.41 7.78 17.61
CA GLN A 289 -2.45 8.35 18.47
C GLN A 289 -3.58 7.33 18.69
N ILE A 290 -4.11 7.29 19.91
CA ILE A 290 -5.39 6.64 20.19
C ILE A 290 -6.50 7.63 19.85
N VAL A 291 -7.52 7.16 19.13
CA VAL A 291 -8.62 7.98 18.63
C VAL A 291 -9.98 7.36 18.95
N THR A 292 -11.03 8.17 19.04
CA THR A 292 -12.39 7.71 18.75
C THR A 292 -12.68 7.93 17.26
N ILE A 293 -13.65 7.21 16.71
CA ILE A 293 -14.05 7.37 15.30
C ILE A 293 -15.57 7.51 15.17
N ASP A 294 -16.01 8.19 14.12
CA ASP A 294 -17.43 8.31 13.78
C ASP A 294 -18.04 6.98 13.28
N ALA A 295 -19.37 6.95 13.17
CA ALA A 295 -20.11 5.77 12.72
C ALA A 295 -19.84 5.37 11.25
N SER A 296 -19.28 6.28 10.44
CA SER A 296 -18.83 6.01 9.07
C SER A 296 -17.44 5.35 9.02
N ASN A 297 -16.71 5.29 10.13
CA ASN A 297 -15.29 4.92 10.22
C ASN A 297 -14.38 5.83 9.37
N GLN A 298 -14.66 7.15 9.38
CA GLN A 298 -13.94 8.12 8.55
C GLN A 298 -13.29 9.26 9.36
N GLN A 299 -14.03 9.94 10.24
CA GLN A 299 -13.47 11.03 11.06
C GLN A 299 -12.95 10.52 12.41
N ALA A 300 -11.64 10.65 12.61
CA ALA A 300 -10.92 10.32 13.83
C ALA A 300 -10.75 11.54 14.74
N THR A 301 -11.14 11.42 16.01
CA THR A 301 -10.91 12.43 17.05
C THR A 301 -9.83 11.95 18.02
N ILE A 302 -8.81 12.77 18.23
CA ILE A 302 -7.65 12.42 19.07
C ILE A 302 -8.07 12.33 20.54
N VAL A 303 -7.77 11.20 21.19
CA VAL A 303 -7.91 11.05 22.64
C VAL A 303 -6.57 11.28 23.34
N ARG A 304 -5.52 10.59 22.87
CA ARG A 304 -4.16 10.70 23.43
C ARG A 304 -3.10 10.24 22.45
N THR A 305 -1.86 10.67 22.64
CA THR A 305 -0.69 10.06 21.98
C THR A 305 -0.54 8.60 22.40
N GLN A 306 -0.06 7.76 21.48
CA GLN A 306 0.45 6.43 21.76
C GLN A 306 1.97 6.45 21.58
N PRO A 307 2.78 6.35 22.65
CA PRO A 307 4.23 6.23 22.51
C PRO A 307 4.61 4.88 21.89
N CYS A 308 5.78 4.82 21.25
CA CYS A 308 6.41 3.55 20.95
C CYS A 308 7.08 3.05 22.23
N ASN A 309 6.47 2.06 22.89
CA ASN A 309 6.89 1.59 24.22
C ASN A 309 6.80 0.05 24.36
N THR A 310 7.01 -0.66 23.26
CA THR A 310 7.08 -2.13 23.20
C THR A 310 8.36 -2.54 22.45
N ASP A 311 8.88 -3.74 22.71
CA ASP A 311 9.96 -4.35 21.93
C ASP A 311 9.62 -5.80 21.55
N GLY A 312 8.37 -6.01 21.13
CA GLY A 312 7.90 -7.26 20.54
C GLY A 312 8.08 -7.23 19.03
N GLY A 313 7.00 -6.95 18.30
CA GLY A 313 7.00 -7.00 16.83
C GLY A 313 6.78 -8.40 16.28
N SER A 314 5.95 -9.19 16.99
CA SER A 314 5.57 -10.57 16.69
C SER A 314 4.22 -10.72 16.03
#